data_AF-A0A8H5ZP23-F1
#
_entry.id   AF-A0A8H5ZP23-F1
#
_cell.length_a   1.000
_cell.length_b   1.000
_cell.length_c   1.000
_cell.angle_alpha   90.00
_cell.angle_beta   90.00
_cell.angle_gamma   90.00
#
_symmetry.space_group_name_H-M   'P 1'
#
loop_
_entity.id
_entity.type
_entity.pdbx_description
1 polymer ?
#
loop_
_entity_poly.entity_id
_entity_poly.type
_entity_poly.pdbx_seq_one_letter_code
_entity_poly.pdbx_strand_id
1 'polypeptide(L)' 'MAHKAPLIVPALKRHTATVIVAHGLGDSGAGWIFLAENWRRRSKFEEVSFIFPNAPNIPISLVRDQPSTLRGCCGANTA' A
#
# COMPACT_ATOMS: atom_id res chain seq x y z
N MET A 1 -1.38 -8.18 14.24
CA MET A 1 -0.65 -7.32 13.27
C MET A 1 -1.40 -6.01 13.19
N ALA A 2 -0.73 -4.87 13.39
CA ALA A 2 -1.40 -3.56 13.27
C ALA A 2 -1.47 -3.18 11.79
N HIS A 3 -2.68 -3.04 11.24
CA HIS A 3 -2.86 -2.52 9.90
C HIS A 3 -2.72 -0.99 9.94
N LYS A 4 -1.82 -0.42 9.14
CA LYS A 4 -1.72 1.04 9.00
C LYS A 4 -2.97 1.53 8.28
N ALA A 5 -3.64 2.52 8.86
CA ALA A 5 -4.88 3.07 8.31
C ALA A 5 -4.71 3.50 6.84
N PRO A 6 -5.72 3.29 5.99
CA PRO A 6 -5.69 3.76 4.62
C PRO A 6 -5.69 5.28 4.59
N LEU A 7 -5.05 5.86 3.57
CA LEU A 7 -5.12 7.29 3.33
C LEU A 7 -6.32 7.58 2.43
N ILE A 8 -7.19 8.46 2.90
CA ILE A 8 -8.44 8.80 2.23
C ILE A 8 -8.38 10.23 1.75
N VAL A 9 -8.60 10.43 0.46
CA VAL A 9 -8.77 11.73 -0.18
C VAL A 9 -10.26 11.88 -0.50
N PRO A 10 -10.98 12.78 0.17
CA PRO A 10 -12.42 12.94 -0.05
C PRO A 10 -12.71 13.53 -1.43
N ALA A 11 -13.93 13.28 -1.92
CA ALA A 11 -14.43 14.00 -3.09
C ALA A 11 -14.54 15.51 -2.77
N LEU A 12 -14.27 16.36 -3.76
CA LEU A 12 -14.42 17.82 -3.64
C LEU A 12 -15.88 18.25 -3.80
N LYS A 13 -16.63 17.52 -4.63
CA LYS A 13 -18.06 17.71 -4.90
C LYS A 13 -18.88 16.56 -4.33
N ARG A 14 -20.17 16.51 -4.68
CA ARG A 14 -21.06 15.40 -4.31
C ARG A 14 -20.40 14.07 -4.69
N HIS A 15 -20.22 13.21 -3.70
CA HIS A 15 -19.58 11.92 -3.90
C HIS A 15 -20.43 11.02 -4.80
N THR A 16 -19.89 10.62 -5.96
CA THR A 16 -20.57 9.72 -6.90
C THR A 16 -19.83 8.41 -7.10
N ALA A 17 -18.52 8.38 -6.87
CA ALA A 17 -17.70 7.20 -7.07
C ALA A 17 -16.49 7.17 -6.12
N THR A 18 -15.99 5.96 -5.88
CA THR A 18 -14.76 5.72 -5.11
C THR A 18 -13.76 4.96 -5.95
N VAL A 19 -12.50 5.38 -5.91
CA VAL A 19 -11.37 4.68 -6.54
C VAL A 19 -10.42 4.23 -5.45
N ILE A 20 -10.15 2.92 -5.41
CA ILE A 20 -9.22 2.30 -4.46
C ILE A 20 -7.97 1.88 -5.24
N VAL A 21 -6.80 2.36 -4.81
CA VAL A 21 -5.53 2.10 -5.50
C VAL A 21 -4.60 1.30 -4.60
N ALA A 22 -4.37 0.04 -4.95
CA ALA A 22 -3.37 -0.79 -4.31
C ALA A 22 -1.99 -0.48 -4.90
N HIS A 23 -1.03 -0.14 -4.04
CA HIS A 23 0.35 0.13 -4.43
C HIS A 23 1.10 -1.15 -4.83
N GLY A 24 2.26 -0.98 -5.45
CA GLY A 24 3.15 -2.09 -5.81
C GLY A 24 3.90 -2.70 -4.62
N LEU A 25 4.60 -3.81 -4.85
CA LEU A 25 5.43 -4.48 -3.84
C LEU A 25 6.52 -3.53 -3.32
N GLY A 26 6.65 -3.43 -1.99
CA GLY A 26 7.67 -2.60 -1.33
C GLY A 26 7.32 -1.12 -1.20
N ASP A 27 6.16 -0.69 -1.70
CA ASP A 27 5.67 0.69 -1.61
C ASP A 27 4.62 0.84 -0.48
N SER A 28 3.96 2.00 -0.39
CA SER A 28 2.89 2.32 0.56
C SER A 28 1.76 3.09 -0.13
N GLY A 29 0.59 3.15 0.50
CA GLY A 29 -0.52 3.96 -0.03
C GLY A 29 -0.15 5.45 -0.19
N ALA A 30 0.73 5.96 0.67
CA ALA A 30 1.22 7.34 0.57
C ALA A 30 2.05 7.61 -0.70
N GLY A 31 2.77 6.59 -1.21
CA GLY A 31 3.54 6.69 -2.46
C GLY A 31 2.69 6.98 -3.69
N TRP A 32 1.38 6.71 -3.63
CA TRP A 32 0.45 6.83 -4.75
C TRP A 32 -0.47 8.07 -4.69
N ILE A 33 -0.33 8.91 -3.66
CA ILE A 33 -1.14 10.14 -3.47
C ILE A 33 -1.05 11.09 -4.66
N PHE A 34 0.11 11.11 -5.34
CA PHE A 34 0.35 11.95 -6.51
C PHE A 34 -0.73 11.80 -7.58
N LEU A 35 -1.37 10.62 -7.68
CA LEU A 35 -2.44 10.34 -8.62
C LEU A 35 -3.67 11.22 -8.35
N ALA A 36 -4.12 11.26 -7.09
CA ALA A 36 -5.26 12.09 -6.68
C ALA A 36 -4.93 13.58 -6.82
N GLU A 37 -3.71 14.00 -6.45
CA GLU A 37 -3.28 15.39 -6.59
C GLU A 37 -3.23 15.84 -8.06
N ASN A 38 -2.70 15.00 -8.96
CA ASN A 38 -2.60 15.33 -10.36
C ASN A 38 -3.96 15.45 -11.05
N TRP A 39 -4.93 14.59 -10.70
CA TRP A 39 -6.29 14.73 -11.22
C TRP A 39 -6.99 15.97 -10.67
N ARG A 40 -6.79 16.27 -9.38
CA ARG A 40 -7.29 17.52 -8.78
C ARG A 40 -6.72 18.77 -9.44
N ARG A 41 -5.40 18.82 -9.68
CA ARG A 41 -4.75 19.93 -10.40
C ARG A 41 -5.31 20.14 -11.81
N ARG A 42 -5.88 19.11 -12.42
CA ARG A 42 -6.47 19.15 -13.77
C ARG A 42 -8.00 19.26 -13.76
N SER A 43 -8.61 19.50 -12.60
CA SER A 43 -10.06 19.54 -12.42
C SER A 43 -10.79 18.31 -12.98
N LYS A 44 -10.19 17.12 -12.80
CA LYS A 44 -10.77 15.83 -13.17
C LYS A 44 -11.23 15.09 -11.91
N PHE A 45 -12.31 14.33 -12.02
CA PHE A 45 -12.80 13.43 -10.97
C PHE A 45 -13.09 14.12 -9.63
N GLU A 46 -13.64 15.34 -9.66
CA GLU A 46 -13.96 16.10 -8.43
C GLU A 46 -15.03 15.43 -7.55
N GLU A 47 -15.84 14.56 -8.12
CA GLU A 47 -16.90 13.79 -7.44
C GLU A 47 -16.40 12.44 -6.91
N VAL A 48 -15.12 12.12 -7.13
CA VAL A 48 -14.52 10.83 -6.77
C VAL A 48 -13.73 10.94 -5.47
N SER A 49 -13.95 10.01 -4.55
CA SER A 49 -13.04 9.82 -3.41
C SER A 49 -11.96 8.80 -3.76
N PHE A 50 -10.72 9.10 -3.38
CA PHE A 50 -9.59 8.18 -3.59
C PHE A 50 -9.18 7.58 -2.26
N ILE A 51 -8.96 6.27 -2.24
CA ILE A 51 -8.51 5.53 -1.07
C ILE A 51 -7.22 4.80 -1.41
N PHE A 52 -6.19 5.01 -0.59
CA PHE A 52 -4.86 4.43 -0.74
C PHE A 52 -4.54 3.57 0.49
N PRO A 53 -4.89 2.27 0.48
CA PRO A 53 -4.57 1.35 1.57
C PRO A 53 -3.07 1.08 1.67
N ASN A 54 -2.64 0.60 2.85
CA ASN A 54 -1.28 0.08 3.05
C ASN A 54 -1.33 -1.44 3.14
N ALA A 55 -0.51 -2.13 2.35
CA ALA A 55 -0.36 -3.58 2.44
C ALA A 55 0.24 -3.99 3.80
N PRO A 56 -0.13 -5.16 4.36
CA PRO A 56 0.51 -5.70 5.54
C PRO A 56 1.94 -6.14 5.22
N ASN A 57 2.85 -5.98 6.18
CA ASN A 57 4.22 -6.49 6.07
C ASN A 57 4.22 -8.00 6.27
N ILE A 58 4.26 -8.75 5.16
CA ILE A 58 4.32 -10.22 5.14
C ILE A 58 5.58 -10.69 4.39
N PRO A 59 6.14 -11.86 4.74
CA PRO A 59 7.19 -12.51 3.95
C PRO A 59 6.71 -12.84 2.53
N ILE A 60 7.52 -12.52 1.51
CA ILE A 60 7.20 -12.79 0.09
C ILE A 60 8.03 -13.97 -0.42
N SER A 61 7.38 -15.09 -0.72
CA SER A 61 8.06 -16.32 -1.16
C SER A 61 8.64 -16.26 -2.57
N LEU A 62 8.07 -15.44 -3.46
CA LEU A 62 8.49 -15.33 -4.86
C LEU A 62 9.86 -14.64 -5.01
N VAL A 63 10.17 -13.68 -4.14
CA VAL A 63 11.51 -13.07 -4.08
C VAL A 63 12.37 -13.97 -3.20
N ARG A 64 12.92 -15.02 -3.81
CA ARG A 64 13.91 -15.91 -3.19
C ARG A 64 15.25 -15.20 -3.03
N ASP A 65 15.29 -14.15 -2.21
CA ASP A 65 16.48 -13.69 -1.47
C ASP A 65 16.15 -12.58 -0.45
N GLN A 66 14.93 -12.54 0.12
CA GLN A 66 14.67 -11.68 1.29
C GLN A 66 14.70 -12.56 2.55
N PRO A 67 15.79 -12.51 3.35
CA PRO A 67 15.88 -13.30 4.57
C PRO A 67 14.99 -12.64 5.63
N SER A 68 13.70 -12.96 5.60
CA SER A 68 12.75 -12.55 6.66
C SER A 68 12.84 -13.47 7.89
N THR A 69 13.71 -14.49 7.88
CA THR A 69 13.86 -15.48 8.97
C THR A 69 15.26 -16.14 8.98
N LEU A 70 16.34 -15.39 9.23
CA LEU A 70 17.53 -15.94 9.91
C LEU A 70 17.35 -15.84 11.44
N ARG A 71 16.20 -16.31 11.92
CA ARG A 71 15.93 -16.54 13.33
C ARG A 71 15.34 -17.95 13.45
N GLY A 72 16.18 -18.92 13.78
CA GLY A 72 15.73 -20.04 14.62
C GLY A 72 15.61 -21.45 14.03
N CYS A 73 16.15 -21.80 12.87
CA CYS A 73 16.11 -23.19 12.40
C CYS A 73 17.45 -23.70 11.84
N CYS A 74 18.43 -23.92 12.73
CA CYS A 74 19.27 -25.11 12.71
C CYS A 74 20.14 -25.15 13.97
N GLY A 75 19.59 -25.72 15.04
CA GLY A 75 20.42 -26.49 15.95
C GLY A 75 20.75 -27.81 15.25
N ALA A 76 21.84 -27.83 14.49
CA ALA A 76 22.43 -29.06 13.97
C ALA A 76 23.90 -29.06 14.37
N ASN A 77 24.09 -29.74 15.50
CA ASN A 77 25.33 -30.26 16.04
C ASN A 77 26.26 -30.80 14.93
N THR A 78 27.48 -30.28 14.81
CA THR A 78 28.62 -31.02 14.25
C THR A 78 29.93 -30.35 14.67
N ALA A 79 30.68 -31.09 15.49
CA ALA A 79 32.11 -31.01 15.81
C ALA A 79 32.65 -29.74 16.50
#